data_AF-A0A1G0BA11-F1
#
_entry.id   AF-A0A1G0BA11-F1
#
_cell.length_a   1.000
_cell.length_b   1.000
_cell.length_c   1.000
_cell.angle_alpha   90.00
_cell.angle_beta   90.00
_cell.angle_gamma   90.00
#
_symmetry.space_group_name_H-M   'P 1'
#
loop_
_entity.id
_entity.type
_entity.pdbx_description
1 polymer ?
#
loop_
_entity_poly.entity_id
_entity_poly.type
_entity_poly.pdbx_seq_one_letter_code
_entity_poly.pdbx_strand_id
1 'polypeptide(L)'
;MKKLSEVRIEPWLDDFRPDIMVVESGKQMEILVEIAVTHLVDDLKLQKIKKRGIHAIEINVSEARAAMDFSLLNQFLFDVPSHGRWLYHPEVERYENEYVAKQKKEWETQHPLEDWVQQQLKRKEELEERQKVLAAWKPQQLF
;
A
#
# COMPACT_ATOMS: atom_id res chain seq x y z
N MET A 1 -23.87 21.32 -0.44
CA MET A 1 -24.09 19.92 0.00
C MET A 1 -23.72 19.02 -1.16
N LYS A 2 -22.76 18.10 -0.98
CA LYS A 2 -22.45 17.10 -2.00
C LYS A 2 -23.67 16.17 -2.12
N LYS A 3 -24.06 15.84 -3.34
CA LYS A 3 -25.22 14.96 -3.63
C LYS A 3 -24.71 13.63 -4.16
N LEU A 4 -25.45 12.55 -3.93
CA LEU A 4 -25.22 11.27 -4.58
C LEU A 4 -26.11 11.22 -5.83
N SER A 5 -25.54 10.81 -6.97
CA SER A 5 -26.28 10.64 -8.22
C SER A 5 -26.81 9.22 -8.38
N GLU A 6 -26.15 8.24 -7.76
CA GLU A 6 -26.51 6.83 -7.85
C GLU A 6 -26.16 6.11 -6.55
N VAL A 7 -27.00 5.16 -6.16
CA VAL A 7 -26.78 4.22 -5.05
C VAL A 7 -27.16 2.84 -5.55
N ARG A 8 -26.24 1.89 -5.44
CA ARG A 8 -26.43 0.48 -5.81
C ARG A 8 -26.16 -0.38 -4.59
N ILE A 9 -27.07 -1.29 -4.29
CA ILE A 9 -26.95 -2.26 -3.19
C ILE A 9 -26.45 -3.57 -3.79
N GLU A 10 -25.39 -4.12 -3.20
CA GLU A 10 -24.79 -5.40 -3.59
C GLU A 10 -24.46 -5.53 -5.09
N PRO A 11 -23.92 -4.50 -5.78
CA PRO A 11 -23.64 -4.61 -7.20
C PRO A 11 -22.54 -5.63 -7.47
N TRP A 12 -22.67 -6.42 -8.53
CA TRP A 12 -21.57 -7.27 -8.99
C TRP A 12 -20.54 -6.43 -9.74
N LEU A 13 -19.30 -6.37 -9.22
CA LEU A 13 -18.15 -5.70 -9.84
C LEU A 13 -17.16 -6.77 -10.29
N ASP A 14 -17.49 -7.44 -11.40
CA ASP A 14 -16.82 -8.57 -12.09
C ASP A 14 -16.31 -9.74 -11.23
N ASP A 15 -15.43 -9.48 -10.25
CA ASP A 15 -14.74 -10.46 -9.42
C ASP A 15 -15.01 -10.28 -7.91
N PHE A 16 -15.75 -9.26 -7.50
CA PHE A 16 -16.27 -9.13 -6.13
C PHE A 16 -17.59 -8.35 -6.07
N ARG A 17 -18.20 -8.33 -4.88
CA ARG A 17 -19.44 -7.63 -4.58
C ARG A 17 -19.25 -6.79 -3.30
N PRO A 18 -19.27 -5.45 -3.39
CA PRO A 18 -19.39 -4.59 -2.22
C PRO A 18 -20.83 -4.56 -1.72
N ASP A 19 -21.03 -4.20 -0.45
CA ASP A 19 -22.38 -4.10 0.11
C ASP A 19 -23.16 -2.92 -0.50
N ILE A 20 -22.48 -1.79 -0.68
CA ILE A 20 -23.06 -0.60 -1.32
C ILE A 20 -22.00 0.05 -2.22
N MET A 21 -22.45 0.58 -3.36
CA MET A 21 -21.68 1.46 -4.21
C MET A 21 -22.46 2.75 -4.41
N VAL A 22 -21.79 3.89 -4.21
CA VAL A 22 -22.38 5.21 -4.43
C VAL A 22 -21.56 6.00 -5.43
N VAL A 23 -22.22 6.88 -6.16
CA VAL A 23 -21.58 7.81 -7.10
C VAL A 23 -21.82 9.24 -6.64
N GLU A 24 -20.75 10.01 -6.43
CA GLU A 24 -20.85 11.43 -6.12
C GLU A 24 -21.27 12.24 -7.35
N SER A 25 -22.33 13.04 -7.20
CA SER A 25 -22.78 13.99 -8.21
C SER A 25 -21.69 15.04 -8.50
N GLY A 26 -21.37 15.22 -9.78
CA GLY A 26 -20.46 16.27 -10.27
C GLY A 26 -19.01 15.84 -10.46
N LYS A 27 -18.53 14.81 -9.75
CA LYS A 27 -17.18 14.24 -9.96
C LYS A 27 -17.19 12.85 -10.58
N GLN A 28 -18.36 12.19 -10.68
CA GLN A 28 -18.47 10.78 -11.03
C GLN A 28 -17.53 9.90 -10.17
N MET A 29 -17.34 10.30 -8.91
CA MET A 29 -16.47 9.59 -7.99
C MET A 29 -17.25 8.41 -7.43
N GLU A 30 -16.78 7.21 -7.75
CA GLU A 30 -17.31 5.97 -7.20
C GLU A 30 -16.71 5.70 -5.82
N ILE A 31 -17.58 5.35 -4.87
CA ILE A 31 -17.20 4.97 -3.50
C ILE A 31 -17.89 3.66 -3.16
N LEU A 32 -17.09 2.69 -2.74
CA LEU A 32 -17.55 1.43 -2.16
C LEU A 32 -17.74 1.62 -0.66
N VAL A 33 -18.82 1.07 -0.13
CA VAL A 33 -19.11 1.08 1.31
C VAL A 33 -19.34 -0.37 1.72
N GLU A 34 -18.56 -0.81 2.69
CA GLU A 34 -18.60 -2.15 3.28
C GLU A 34 -19.12 -2.04 4.71
N ILE A 35 -20.08 -2.88 5.09
CA ILE A 35 -20.69 -2.90 6.42
C ILE A 35 -20.20 -4.15 7.16
N ALA A 36 -19.22 -3.97 8.04
CA ALA A 36 -18.66 -5.06 8.82
C ALA A 36 -19.54 -5.37 10.04
N VAL A 37 -20.34 -6.45 9.95
CA VAL A 37 -21.17 -6.94 11.05
C VAL A 37 -20.44 -8.01 11.87
N THR A 38 -19.78 -8.96 11.21
CA THR A 38 -19.08 -10.08 11.87
C THR A 38 -17.59 -10.11 11.55
N HIS A 39 -17.25 -9.78 10.31
CA HIS A 39 -15.89 -9.78 9.81
C HIS A 39 -15.62 -8.45 9.12
N LEU A 40 -14.42 -7.96 9.32
CA LEU A 40 -13.87 -6.85 8.54
C LEU A 40 -13.53 -7.36 7.13
N VAL A 41 -13.39 -6.44 6.20
CA VAL A 41 -12.89 -6.69 4.85
C VAL A 41 -11.51 -7.34 4.95
N ASP A 42 -11.39 -8.49 4.29
CA ASP A 42 -10.14 -9.25 4.24
C ASP A 42 -9.14 -8.70 3.22
N ASP A 43 -7.92 -9.21 3.27
CA ASP A 43 -6.84 -8.77 2.38
C ASP A 43 -7.14 -9.07 0.90
N LEU A 44 -7.84 -10.17 0.61
CA LEU A 44 -8.16 -10.56 -0.77
C LEU A 44 -9.13 -9.56 -1.41
N LYS A 45 -10.17 -9.16 -0.68
CA LYS A 45 -11.14 -8.15 -1.12
C LYS A 45 -10.47 -6.77 -1.19
N LEU A 46 -9.64 -6.41 -0.22
CA LEU A 46 -8.87 -5.16 -0.24
C LEU A 46 -7.95 -5.08 -1.47
N GLN A 47 -7.28 -6.16 -1.84
CA GLN A 47 -6.46 -6.21 -3.06
C GLN A 47 -7.27 -5.95 -4.33
N LYS A 48 -8.49 -6.51 -4.43
CA LYS A 48 -9.39 -6.27 -5.57
C LYS A 48 -9.83 -4.81 -5.65
N ILE A 49 -10.16 -4.21 -4.50
CA ILE A 49 -10.53 -2.79 -4.40
C ILE A 49 -9.36 -1.91 -4.88
N LYS A 50 -8.16 -2.12 -4.34
CA LYS A 50 -6.95 -1.35 -4.72
C LYS A 50 -6.64 -1.49 -6.20
N LYS A 51 -6.67 -2.71 -6.74
CA LYS A 51 -6.42 -2.99 -8.16
C LYS A 51 -7.36 -2.21 -9.08
N ARG A 52 -8.60 -1.96 -8.67
CA ARG A 52 -9.56 -1.17 -9.46
C ARG A 52 -9.39 0.33 -9.31
N GLY A 53 -8.66 0.82 -8.31
CA GLY A 53 -8.52 2.25 -8.10
C GLY A 53 -9.79 2.94 -7.59
N ILE A 54 -10.72 2.21 -6.97
CA ILE A 54 -12.02 2.75 -6.51
C ILE A 54 -11.96 3.07 -5.02
N HIS A 55 -12.41 4.25 -4.62
CA HIS A 55 -12.49 4.66 -3.22
C HIS A 55 -13.30 3.65 -2.41
N ALA A 56 -12.83 3.31 -1.21
CA ALA A 56 -13.55 2.37 -0.35
C ALA A 56 -13.49 2.77 1.12
N ILE A 57 -14.65 2.72 1.76
CA ILE A 57 -14.80 2.86 3.20
C ILE A 57 -15.41 1.59 3.79
N GLU A 58 -15.10 1.33 5.04
CA GLU A 58 -15.72 0.29 5.84
C GLU A 58 -16.33 0.91 7.08
N ILE A 59 -17.57 0.54 7.39
CA ILE A 59 -18.27 0.93 8.61
C ILE A 59 -18.40 -0.32 9.49
N ASN A 60 -17.75 -0.28 10.65
CA ASN A 60 -17.79 -1.38 11.60
C ASN A 60 -18.97 -1.24 12.56
N VAL A 61 -19.94 -2.15 12.46
CA VAL A 61 -21.12 -2.22 13.34
C VAL A 61 -21.13 -3.47 14.21
N SER A 62 -19.99 -4.17 14.31
CA SER A 62 -19.90 -5.46 15.01
C SER A 62 -20.23 -5.38 16.50
N GLU A 63 -19.95 -4.25 17.15
CA GLU A 63 -20.29 -4.01 18.56
C GLU A 63 -21.81 -3.91 18.78
N ALA A 64 -22.56 -3.40 17.80
CA ALA A 64 -24.01 -3.28 17.86
C ALA A 64 -24.73 -4.63 17.62
N ARG A 65 -24.02 -5.66 17.15
CA ARG A 65 -24.62 -6.92 16.66
C ARG A 65 -25.55 -7.60 17.67
N ALA A 66 -25.18 -7.63 18.94
CA ALA A 66 -25.91 -8.40 19.97
C ALA A 66 -27.23 -7.75 20.40
N ALA A 67 -27.35 -6.43 20.29
CA ALA A 67 -28.50 -5.63 20.74
C ALA A 67 -28.99 -4.68 19.65
N MET A 68 -28.86 -5.09 18.38
CA MET A 68 -29.09 -4.23 17.23
C MET A 68 -30.55 -3.80 17.16
N ASP A 69 -30.76 -2.49 17.29
CA ASP A 69 -32.00 -1.83 16.88
C ASP A 69 -31.67 -0.67 15.93
N PHE A 70 -32.71 -0.06 15.36
CA PHE A 70 -32.53 1.03 14.41
C PHE A 70 -31.89 2.28 15.05
N SER A 71 -32.15 2.54 16.33
CA SER A 71 -31.59 3.70 17.03
C SER A 71 -30.09 3.53 17.23
N LEU A 72 -29.66 2.35 17.67
CA LEU A 72 -28.27 2.00 17.85
C LEU A 72 -27.53 1.99 16.52
N LEU A 73 -28.12 1.41 15.46
CA LEU A 73 -27.53 1.44 14.13
C LEU A 73 -27.34 2.89 13.63
N ASN A 74 -28.32 3.76 13.87
CA ASN A 74 -28.23 5.17 13.49
C ASN A 74 -27.09 5.89 14.23
N GLN A 75 -26.88 5.60 15.52
CA GLN A 75 -25.73 6.12 16.27
C GLN A 75 -24.42 5.63 15.66
N PHE A 76 -24.29 4.32 15.39
CA PHE A 76 -23.08 3.76 14.79
C PHE A 76 -22.73 4.37 13.43
N LEU A 77 -23.74 4.65 12.61
CA LEU A 77 -23.57 5.19 11.26
C LEU A 77 -23.24 6.69 11.23
N PHE A 78 -23.80 7.50 12.14
CA PHE A 78 -23.79 8.96 12.00
C PHE A 78 -23.16 9.72 13.18
N ASP A 79 -22.96 9.10 14.34
CA ASP A 79 -22.33 9.77 15.47
C ASP A 79 -20.82 9.91 15.30
N VAL A 80 -20.25 10.86 16.04
CA VAL A 80 -18.81 11.14 16.09
C VAL A 80 -18.26 10.68 17.45
N PRO A 81 -17.15 9.92 17.50
CA PRO A 81 -16.32 9.48 16.36
C PRO A 81 -17.02 8.47 15.46
N SER A 82 -16.83 8.60 14.14
CA SER A 82 -17.46 7.72 13.17
C SER A 82 -16.89 6.30 13.26
N HIS A 83 -17.75 5.29 13.12
CA HIS A 83 -17.32 3.89 12.98
C HIS A 83 -16.82 3.54 11.56
N GLY A 84 -16.76 4.55 10.69
CA GLY A 84 -16.23 4.47 9.33
C GLY A 84 -14.72 4.66 9.29
N ARG A 85 -14.02 3.84 8.49
CA ARG A 85 -12.61 4.01 8.14
C ARG A 85 -12.40 3.89 6.64
N TRP A 86 -11.40 4.61 6.11
CA TRP A 86 -10.95 4.42 4.74
C TRP A 86 -10.21 3.09 4.62
N LEU A 87 -10.66 2.23 3.69
CA LEU A 87 -9.91 1.06 3.26
C LEU A 87 -8.91 1.45 2.17
N TYR A 88 -9.32 2.34 1.28
CA TYR A 88 -8.48 2.79 0.18
C TYR A 88 -8.96 4.14 -0.38
N HIS A 89 -7.99 5.02 -0.65
CA HIS A 89 -8.20 6.30 -1.33
C HIS A 89 -7.10 6.48 -2.39
N PRO A 90 -7.43 6.49 -3.71
CA PRO A 90 -6.43 6.53 -4.79
C PRO A 90 -5.44 7.69 -4.68
N GLU A 91 -5.89 8.87 -4.28
CA GLU A 91 -4.97 10.02 -4.13
C GLU A 91 -3.97 9.83 -2.99
N VAL A 92 -4.35 9.15 -1.90
CA VAL A 92 -3.44 8.87 -0.77
C VAL A 92 -2.35 7.92 -1.24
N GLU A 93 -2.72 6.83 -1.92
CA GLU A 93 -1.73 5.90 -2.50
C GLU A 93 -0.82 6.59 -3.52
N ARG A 94 -1.36 7.51 -4.34
CA ARG A 94 -0.55 8.31 -5.25
C ARG A 94 0.48 9.15 -4.51
N TYR A 95 0.08 9.90 -3.49
CA TYR A 95 1.00 10.74 -2.72
C TYR A 95 2.05 9.92 -1.96
N GLU A 96 1.67 8.77 -1.41
CA GLU A 96 2.61 7.84 -0.76
C GLU A 96 3.66 7.34 -1.75
N ASN A 97 3.24 6.93 -2.95
CA ASN A 97 4.15 6.48 -4.00
C ASN A 97 5.09 7.59 -4.48
N GLU A 98 4.58 8.81 -4.68
CA GLU A 98 5.39 9.98 -5.02
C GLU A 98 6.42 10.30 -3.95
N TYR A 99 6.02 10.24 -2.67
CA TYR A 99 6.91 10.46 -1.54
C TYR A 99 8.02 9.40 -1.47
N VAL A 100 7.67 8.12 -1.60
CA VAL A 100 8.65 7.02 -1.62
C VAL A 100 9.62 7.16 -2.79
N ALA A 101 9.13 7.49 -3.98
CA ALA A 101 9.97 7.71 -5.16
C ALA A 101 10.95 8.88 -4.97
N LYS A 102 10.49 9.97 -4.34
CA LYS A 102 11.34 11.12 -3.99
C LYS A 102 12.42 10.73 -2.98
N GLN A 103 12.05 10.05 -1.90
CA GLN A 103 13.00 9.58 -0.89
C GLN A 103 14.06 8.64 -1.50
N LYS A 104 13.64 7.73 -2.38
CA LYS A 104 14.53 6.82 -3.09
C LYS A 104 15.54 7.59 -3.95
N LYS A 105 15.07 8.55 -4.74
CA LYS A 105 15.93 9.37 -5.60
C LYS A 105 16.92 10.22 -4.78
N GLU A 106 16.48 10.76 -3.65
CA GLU A 106 17.34 11.49 -2.72
C GLU A 106 18.41 10.58 -2.11
N TRP A 107 18.02 9.38 -1.66
CA TRP A 107 18.96 8.37 -1.16
C TRP A 107 20.00 7.99 -2.21
N GLU A 108 19.57 7.66 -3.44
CA GLU A 108 20.46 7.31 -4.56
C GLU A 108 21.42 8.46 -4.93
N THR A 109 20.97 9.71 -4.84
CA THR A 109 21.82 10.89 -5.09
C THR A 109 22.86 11.10 -3.98
N GLN A 110 22.50 10.77 -2.73
CA GLN A 110 23.32 11.01 -1.55
C GLN A 110 24.27 9.86 -1.22
N HIS A 111 24.05 8.65 -1.76
CA HIS A 111 24.84 7.46 -1.47
C HIS A 111 25.66 6.88 -2.66
N PRO A 112 26.31 7.68 -3.53
CA PRO A 112 27.25 7.14 -4.52
C PRO A 112 28.53 6.53 -3.87
N LEU A 113 28.72 6.74 -2.57
CA LEU A 113 29.87 6.25 -1.80
C LEU A 113 29.84 4.75 -1.52
N GLU A 114 28.67 4.11 -1.42
CA GLU A 114 28.62 2.65 -1.20
C GLU A 114 29.28 1.91 -2.38
N ASP A 115 28.99 2.34 -3.60
CA ASP A 115 29.63 1.83 -4.81
C ASP A 115 31.14 2.12 -4.85
N TRP A 116 31.58 3.32 -4.45
CA TRP A 116 33.00 3.65 -4.39
C TRP A 116 33.75 2.81 -3.34
N VAL A 117 33.17 2.61 -2.16
CA VAL A 117 33.75 1.82 -1.06
C VAL A 117 33.90 0.35 -1.46
N GLN A 118 32.86 -0.25 -2.06
CA GLN A 118 32.92 -1.62 -2.56
C GLN A 118 33.99 -1.78 -3.66
N GLN A 119 34.13 -0.76 -4.51
CA GLN A 119 35.12 -0.76 -5.58
C GLN A 119 36.56 -0.64 -5.06
N GLN A 120 36.78 0.06 -3.94
CA GLN A 120 38.09 0.13 -3.27
C GLN A 120 38.43 -1.18 -2.55
N LEU A 121 37.46 -1.81 -1.89
CA LEU A 121 37.67 -3.08 -1.19
C LEU A 121 38.08 -4.20 -2.17
N LYS A 122 37.36 -4.35 -3.27
CA LYS A 122 37.72 -5.29 -4.34
C LYS A 122 39.12 -5.05 -4.89
N ARG A 123 39.44 -3.80 -5.18
CA ARG A 123 40.75 -3.42 -5.74
C ARG A 123 41.88 -3.78 -4.77
N LYS A 124 41.64 -3.66 -3.47
CA LYS A 124 42.59 -4.03 -2.43
C LYS A 124 42.74 -5.55 -2.31
N GLU A 125 41.65 -6.30 -2.33
CA GLU A 125 41.67 -7.77 -2.35
C GLU A 125 42.43 -8.32 -3.57
N GLU A 126 42.17 -7.76 -4.77
CA GLU A 126 42.88 -8.14 -6.01
C GLU A 126 44.39 -7.88 -5.93
N LEU A 127 44.79 -6.77 -5.30
CA LEU A 127 46.20 -6.44 -5.11
C LEU A 127 46.86 -7.39 -4.10
N GLU A 128 46.17 -7.73 -3.02
CA GLU A 128 46.64 -8.69 -2.02
C GLU A 128 46.77 -10.10 -2.62
N GLU A 129 45.81 -10.52 -3.43
CA GLU A 129 45.85 -11.81 -4.11
C GLU A 129 46.96 -11.86 -5.16
N ARG A 130 47.13 -10.79 -5.94
CA ARG A 130 48.25 -10.67 -6.88
C ARG A 130 49.60 -10.68 -6.18
N GLN A 131 49.74 -10.04 -5.02
CA GLN A 131 50.95 -10.13 -4.21
C GLN A 131 51.21 -11.54 -3.70
N LYS A 132 50.17 -12.25 -3.23
CA LYS A 132 50.30 -13.66 -2.81
C LYS A 132 50.76 -14.55 -3.97
N VAL A 133 50.21 -14.37 -5.17
CA VAL A 133 50.62 -15.11 -6.37
C VAL A 133 52.07 -14.79 -6.74
N LEU A 134 52.47 -13.53 -6.72
CA LEU A 134 53.87 -13.14 -7.00
C LEU A 134 54.84 -13.65 -5.94
N ALA A 135 54.44 -13.71 -4.66
CA ALA A 135 55.25 -14.27 -3.59
C ALA A 135 55.34 -15.81 -3.65
N ALA A 136 54.28 -16.48 -4.12
CA ALA A 136 54.24 -17.91 -4.38
C ALA A 136 54.94 -18.29 -5.70
N TRP A 137 55.07 -17.33 -6.62
CA TRP A 137 55.88 -17.49 -7.83
C TRP A 137 57.35 -17.52 -7.44
N LYS A 138 57.88 -18.73 -7.31
CA LYS A 138 59.33 -18.95 -7.37
C LYS A 138 59.70 -19.08 -8.84
N PRO A 139 60.61 -18.24 -9.37
CA PRO A 139 61.11 -18.46 -10.71
C PRO A 139 61.72 -19.86 -10.75
N GLN A 140 61.14 -20.75 -11.55
CA GLN A 140 61.78 -22.03 -11.84
C GLN A 140 63.02 -21.73 -12.69
N GLN A 141 64.16 -21.85 -12.01
CA GLN A 141 65.51 -22.11 -12.50
C GLN A 141 66.07 -21.18 -13.59
N LEU A 142 67.15 -20.50 -13.23
CA LEU A 142 68.30 -20.41 -14.12
C LEU A 142 69.53 -20.94 -13.38
N PHE A 143 70.04 -22.04 -13.96
CA PHE A 143 71.31 -22.75 -13.72
C PHE A 143 71.35 -23.80 -12.61
#